data_AF-A0A385YPI6-F1
#
_entry.id   AF-A0A385YPI6-F1
#
_cell.length_a   1.000
_cell.length_b   1.000
_cell.length_c   1.000
_cell.angle_alpha   90.00
_cell.angle_beta   90.00
_cell.angle_gamma   90.00
#
_symmetry.space_group_name_H-M   'P 1'
#
loop_
_entity.id
_entity.type
_entity.pdbx_description
1 polymer ?
#
loop_
_entity_poly.entity_id
_entity_poly.type
_entity_poly.pdbx_seq_one_letter_code
_entity_poly.pdbx_strand_id
1 'polypeptide(L)'
;MNTKTFNDYPLSEEITRALSVLRYNTPTEVQQKVIPLAIENLDLVVKAQTGSGKTAAFGIPVAHLIAWDVKNPQVLVLTPTRELAVQVRDDMTNIGRFKRLNALALYGKEPFAKQKDELKQKTHIVVGTPGRVKDHIDRETLVLDDIKYLIIDEADEMLNRGFLEEVEGIIRELPSARVTMLFSATLPTDIESLCHRYMNDPIHVEVESTGVTADTIEHVLMEVKEEHKMSLLKNVTVVENPDSCLIFCRTKENVDTVYAELEDAGYTCERLHGGLEQEDRFAIMEGFKMGNFRYLVATDVAARGIDIDNVSLVVNYDVPMEKESYVHRTGRTGRAGNKGKAITFKTPYEDKFMRAIENYIGFTLEVSDAPSPEDVAKGTADFNEKVNRRRAVKNNRTARINQDIMKLHFSGGKKKKIRAVDFVGTITNIPGVTAEDIGIIKILDNMSYVDILNGKGSLVIEAMENMTIKGKKLKVSKAHK
;
A
#
# COMPACT_ATOMS: atom_id res chain seq x y z
N MET A 1 -20.68 12.48 22.65
CA MET A 1 -19.40 11.76 22.79
C MET A 1 -18.34 12.59 22.08
N ASN A 2 -17.24 12.95 22.77
CA ASN A 2 -16.15 13.69 22.13
C ASN A 2 -15.51 12.79 21.07
N THR A 3 -15.52 13.23 19.81
CA THR A 3 -14.85 12.53 18.71
C THR A 3 -13.35 12.57 18.97
N LYS A 4 -12.71 11.43 19.26
CA LYS A 4 -11.25 11.35 19.43
C LYS A 4 -10.57 11.83 18.14
N THR A 5 -9.53 12.63 18.28
CA THR A 5 -8.69 13.13 17.19
C THR A 5 -7.26 12.62 17.36
N PHE A 6 -6.46 12.70 16.30
CA PHE A 6 -5.03 12.33 16.41
C PHE A 6 -4.23 13.26 17.34
N ASN A 7 -4.74 14.44 17.65
CA ASN A 7 -4.12 15.37 18.59
C ASN A 7 -4.29 14.94 20.06
N ASP A 8 -5.14 13.95 20.33
CA ASP A 8 -5.35 13.42 21.68
C ASP A 8 -4.27 12.40 22.08
N TYR A 9 -3.41 11.98 21.15
CA TYR A 9 -2.26 11.10 21.41
C TYR A 9 -0.98 11.92 21.61
N PRO A 10 -0.01 11.44 22.40
CA PRO A 10 1.25 12.12 22.64
C PRO A 10 2.22 12.02 21.45
N LEU A 11 1.77 12.47 20.27
CA LEU A 11 2.55 12.45 19.02
C LEU A 11 3.36 13.74 18.87
N SER A 12 4.49 13.66 18.14
CA SER A 12 5.31 14.83 17.86
C SER A 12 4.66 15.74 16.82
N GLU A 13 5.01 17.03 16.82
CA GLU A 13 4.46 18.03 15.90
C GLU A 13 4.68 17.66 14.43
N GLU A 14 5.81 17.05 14.10
CA GLU A 14 6.11 16.61 12.74
C GLU A 14 5.14 15.50 12.27
N ILE A 15 4.78 14.59 13.17
CA ILE A 15 3.85 13.50 12.87
C ILE A 15 2.43 14.07 12.75
N THR A 16 1.95 14.85 13.72
CA THR A 16 0.59 15.45 13.63
C THR A 16 0.42 16.33 12.39
N ARG A 17 1.47 17.07 12.01
CA ARG A 17 1.52 17.81 10.75
C ARG A 17 1.42 16.90 9.53
N ALA A 18 2.15 15.78 9.49
CA ALA A 18 2.04 14.81 8.40
C ALA A 18 0.61 14.27 8.28
N LEU A 19 -0.01 13.91 9.41
CA LEU A 19 -1.38 13.39 9.47
C LEU A 19 -2.41 14.41 8.95
N SER A 20 -2.26 15.68 9.29
CA SER A 20 -3.10 16.77 8.78
C SER A 20 -3.04 16.89 7.26
N VAL A 21 -1.84 16.90 6.68
CA VAL A 21 -1.66 16.95 5.20
C VAL A 21 -2.22 15.69 4.54
N LEU A 22 -2.06 14.54 5.20
CA LEU A 22 -2.63 13.25 4.79
C LEU A 22 -4.15 13.15 4.97
N ARG A 23 -4.78 14.17 5.57
CA ARG A 23 -6.22 14.26 5.92
C ARG A 23 -6.69 13.12 6.82
N TYR A 24 -5.82 12.66 7.71
CA TYR A 24 -6.20 11.79 8.81
C TYR A 24 -6.87 12.63 9.90
N ASN A 25 -8.20 12.77 9.82
CA ASN A 25 -8.98 13.58 10.75
C ASN A 25 -9.31 12.83 12.04
N THR A 26 -9.79 11.58 11.88
CA THR A 26 -10.29 10.75 12.98
C THR A 26 -9.62 9.38 12.92
N PRO A 27 -9.07 8.86 14.03
CA PRO A 27 -8.48 7.54 14.08
C PRO A 27 -9.54 6.45 13.94
N THR A 28 -9.27 5.43 13.14
CA THR A 28 -10.10 4.21 13.04
C THR A 28 -10.03 3.41 14.34
N GLU A 29 -10.94 2.45 14.54
CA GLU A 29 -10.96 1.64 15.77
C GLU A 29 -9.62 0.92 16.03
N VAL A 30 -9.04 0.30 14.99
CA VAL A 30 -7.72 -0.34 15.12
C VAL A 30 -6.64 0.66 15.51
N GLN A 31 -6.67 1.87 14.97
CA GLN A 31 -5.72 2.93 15.32
C GLN A 31 -5.91 3.40 16.77
N GLN A 32 -7.15 3.53 17.24
CA GLN A 32 -7.44 3.93 18.61
C GLN A 32 -6.95 2.93 19.65
N LYS A 33 -6.99 1.63 19.33
CA LYS A 33 -6.52 0.55 20.20
C LYS A 33 -4.99 0.37 20.12
N VAL A 34 -4.42 0.39 18.91
CA VAL A 34 -3.00 0.04 18.68
C VAL A 34 -2.05 1.19 19.01
N ILE A 35 -2.36 2.43 18.63
CA ILE A 35 -1.43 3.57 18.79
C ILE A 35 -0.95 3.74 20.24
N PRO A 36 -1.80 3.77 21.28
CA PRO A 36 -1.33 3.96 22.65
C PRO A 36 -0.44 2.81 23.12
N LEU A 37 -0.82 1.55 22.84
CA LEU A 37 -0.05 0.37 23.24
C LEU A 37 1.32 0.29 22.54
N ALA A 38 1.37 0.68 21.27
CA ALA A 38 2.61 0.74 20.51
C ALA A 38 3.55 1.85 21.03
N ILE A 39 3.01 2.99 21.48
CA ILE A 39 3.80 4.05 22.14
C ILE A 39 4.42 3.56 23.45
N GLU A 40 3.72 2.68 24.17
CA GLU A 40 4.21 2.03 25.39
C GLU A 40 5.24 0.92 25.13
N ASN A 41 5.60 0.66 23.87
CA ASN A 41 6.55 -0.40 23.46
C ASN A 41 6.12 -1.81 23.88
N LEU A 42 4.82 -2.10 23.80
CA LEU A 42 4.29 -3.44 24.04
C LEU A 42 4.26 -4.25 22.74
N ASP A 43 4.51 -5.56 22.86
CA ASP A 43 4.30 -6.50 21.76
C ASP A 43 2.79 -6.63 21.49
N LEU A 44 2.39 -6.67 20.22
CA LEU A 44 0.97 -6.67 19.83
C LEU A 44 0.66 -7.78 18.85
N VAL A 45 -0.43 -8.52 19.11
CA VAL A 45 -1.07 -9.40 18.12
C VAL A 45 -2.40 -8.77 17.75
N VAL A 46 -2.49 -8.24 16.53
CA VAL A 46 -3.63 -7.46 16.06
C VAL A 46 -4.40 -8.25 15.01
N LYS A 47 -5.63 -8.65 15.37
CA LYS A 47 -6.58 -9.26 14.44
C LYS A 47 -7.51 -8.19 13.90
N ALA A 48 -7.35 -7.85 12.62
CA ALA A 48 -8.15 -6.84 11.94
C ALA A 48 -8.17 -7.05 10.41
N GLN A 49 -9.31 -6.75 9.79
CA GLN A 49 -9.51 -6.89 8.35
C GLN A 49 -8.66 -5.90 7.52
N THR A 50 -8.43 -6.22 6.25
CA THR A 50 -7.78 -5.31 5.30
C THR A 50 -8.60 -4.02 5.15
N GLY A 51 -7.94 -2.87 5.07
CA GLY A 51 -8.63 -1.57 4.93
C GLY A 51 -9.11 -0.93 6.23
N SER A 52 -8.93 -1.59 7.37
CA SER A 52 -9.21 -1.01 8.69
C SER A 52 -8.24 0.11 9.12
N GLY A 53 -7.15 0.31 8.36
CA GLY A 53 -6.12 1.31 8.65
C GLY A 53 -4.92 0.78 9.44
N LYS A 54 -4.62 -0.53 9.35
CA LYS A 54 -3.50 -1.22 10.03
C LYS A 54 -2.14 -0.57 9.79
N THR A 55 -1.84 -0.20 8.54
CA THR A 55 -0.56 0.42 8.18
C THR A 55 -0.32 1.72 8.96
N ALA A 56 -1.33 2.57 9.09
CA ALA A 56 -1.23 3.77 9.92
C ALA A 56 -1.24 3.45 11.42
N ALA A 57 -1.90 2.37 11.84
CA ALA A 57 -1.96 1.95 13.24
C ALA A 57 -0.58 1.61 13.80
N PHE A 58 0.29 0.91 13.05
CA PHE A 58 1.69 0.74 13.44
C PHE A 58 2.60 1.88 12.96
N GLY A 59 2.32 2.46 11.79
CA GLY A 59 3.23 3.41 11.17
C GLY A 59 3.35 4.73 11.91
N ILE A 60 2.24 5.22 12.47
CA ILE A 60 2.19 6.46 13.25
C ILE A 60 3.05 6.39 14.52
N PRO A 61 2.81 5.42 15.45
CA PRO A 61 3.57 5.35 16.70
C PRO A 61 5.04 5.02 16.42
N VAL A 62 5.34 4.14 15.46
CA VAL A 62 6.73 3.81 15.11
C VAL A 62 7.46 5.03 14.55
N ALA A 63 6.86 5.79 13.63
CA ALA A 63 7.46 7.01 13.10
C ALA A 63 7.70 8.07 14.21
N HIS A 64 6.78 8.14 15.18
CA HIS A 64 6.93 8.98 16.36
C HIS A 64 8.13 8.57 17.24
N LEU A 65 8.34 7.27 17.47
CA LEU A 65 9.35 6.77 18.40
C LEU A 65 10.77 6.70 17.83
N ILE A 66 10.94 6.46 16.53
CA ILE A 66 12.29 6.25 15.97
C ILE A 66 13.12 7.53 15.94
N ALA A 67 14.42 7.39 16.17
CA ALA A 67 15.35 8.51 16.21
C ALA A 67 15.82 8.86 14.80
N TRP A 68 15.62 10.11 14.37
CA TRP A 68 15.98 10.53 13.01
C TRP A 68 17.49 10.58 12.80
N ASP A 69 18.30 10.75 13.85
CA ASP A 69 19.74 10.97 13.78
C ASP A 69 20.53 9.67 13.60
N VAL A 70 19.99 8.53 14.07
CA VAL A 70 20.50 7.18 13.84
C VAL A 70 20.51 6.85 12.34
N LYS A 71 21.67 6.41 11.84
CA LYS A 71 21.87 6.16 10.40
C LYS A 71 21.27 4.83 9.93
N ASN A 72 21.33 3.83 10.80
CA ASN A 72 20.95 2.46 10.50
C ASN A 72 19.43 2.24 10.62
N PRO A 73 18.89 1.19 9.99
CA PRO A 73 17.48 0.83 10.13
C PRO A 73 17.12 0.56 11.60
N GLN A 74 15.99 1.12 12.02
CA GLN A 74 15.39 0.87 13.35
C GLN A 74 14.09 0.07 13.27
N VAL A 75 13.53 -0.05 12.07
CA VAL A 75 12.24 -0.71 11.81
C VAL A 75 12.41 -1.67 10.66
N LEU A 76 11.97 -2.91 10.86
CA LEU A 76 11.77 -3.88 9.81
C LEU A 76 10.29 -4.23 9.71
N VAL A 77 9.71 -4.05 8.53
CA VAL A 77 8.34 -4.48 8.21
C VAL A 77 8.40 -5.59 7.19
N LEU A 78 7.85 -6.76 7.54
CA LEU A 78 7.69 -7.89 6.64
C LEU A 78 6.28 -7.88 6.06
N THR A 79 6.19 -8.04 4.73
CA THR A 79 4.91 -8.04 3.99
C THR A 79 4.91 -9.18 2.96
N PRO A 80 3.78 -9.85 2.68
CA PRO A 80 3.71 -11.00 1.77
C PRO A 80 3.94 -10.68 0.28
N THR A 81 3.67 -9.45 -0.17
CA THR A 81 3.76 -9.08 -1.60
C THR A 81 4.65 -7.87 -1.82
N ARG A 82 5.14 -7.74 -3.05
CA ARG A 82 6.04 -6.64 -3.44
C ARG A 82 5.29 -5.33 -3.50
N GLU A 83 4.07 -5.40 -4.00
CA GLU A 83 3.12 -4.29 -4.10
C GLU A 83 2.81 -3.73 -2.71
N LEU A 84 2.54 -4.60 -1.73
CA LEU A 84 2.32 -4.18 -0.36
C LEU A 84 3.58 -3.58 0.28
N ALA A 85 4.75 -4.15 0.02
CA ALA A 85 6.02 -3.59 0.51
C ALA A 85 6.24 -2.14 0.03
N VAL A 86 5.97 -1.90 -1.26
CA VAL A 86 6.05 -0.57 -1.89
C VAL A 86 5.03 0.38 -1.27
N GLN A 87 3.80 -0.07 -1.08
CA GLN A 87 2.75 0.73 -0.47
C GLN A 87 3.07 1.11 0.98
N VAL A 88 3.42 0.14 1.82
CA VAL A 88 3.78 0.39 3.22
C VAL A 88 4.99 1.31 3.30
N ARG A 89 5.98 1.15 2.40
CA ARG A 89 7.10 2.11 2.30
C ARG A 89 6.63 3.54 1.98
N ASP A 90 5.68 3.72 1.06
CA ASP A 90 5.13 5.06 0.77
C ASP A 90 4.38 5.65 1.96
N ASP A 91 3.54 4.86 2.62
CA ASP A 91 2.81 5.29 3.80
C ASP A 91 3.76 5.69 4.93
N MET A 92 4.77 4.87 5.21
CA MET A 92 5.81 5.16 6.21
C MET A 92 6.61 6.40 5.83
N THR A 93 6.94 6.59 4.55
CA THR A 93 7.63 7.79 4.07
C THR A 93 6.75 9.03 4.24
N ASN A 94 5.46 8.93 3.95
CA ASN A 94 4.52 10.04 4.03
C ASN A 94 4.24 10.43 5.50
N ILE A 95 4.02 9.45 6.38
CA ILE A 95 3.82 9.66 7.82
C ILE A 95 5.09 10.26 8.45
N GLY A 96 6.27 9.75 8.10
CA GLY A 96 7.55 10.19 8.61
C GLY A 96 8.16 11.42 7.93
N ARG A 97 7.46 12.04 6.97
CA ARG A 97 8.06 12.99 6.03
C ARG A 97 8.65 14.23 6.70
N PHE A 98 7.90 14.88 7.59
CA PHE A 98 8.36 16.09 8.27
C PHE A 98 9.46 15.82 9.30
N LYS A 99 9.53 14.58 9.81
CA LYS A 99 10.65 14.08 10.63
C LYS A 99 11.84 13.57 9.79
N ARG A 100 11.74 13.68 8.45
CA ARG A 100 12.78 13.29 7.47
C ARG A 100 13.16 11.82 7.56
N LEU A 101 12.21 10.98 7.95
CA LEU A 101 12.41 9.54 7.97
C LEU A 101 12.49 9.04 6.52
N ASN A 102 13.35 8.05 6.31
CA ASN A 102 13.60 7.45 5.01
C ASN A 102 13.25 5.97 5.11
N ALA A 103 12.34 5.53 4.25
CA ALA A 103 11.90 4.14 4.15
C ALA A 103 12.33 3.54 2.81
N LEU A 104 12.80 2.30 2.84
CA LEU A 104 13.22 1.55 1.65
C LEU A 104 12.41 0.26 1.53
N ALA A 105 11.99 -0.07 0.31
CA ALA A 105 11.32 -1.33 0.01
C ALA A 105 12.32 -2.36 -0.56
N LEU A 106 12.33 -3.58 -0.02
CA LEU A 106 13.19 -4.69 -0.47
C LEU A 106 12.32 -5.84 -0.98
N TYR A 107 12.36 -6.09 -2.29
CA TYR A 107 11.61 -7.18 -2.91
C TYR A 107 12.34 -7.83 -4.10
N GLY A 108 11.90 -9.04 -4.46
CA GLY A 108 12.42 -9.79 -5.60
C GLY A 108 12.13 -9.15 -6.97
N LYS A 109 12.79 -9.63 -8.04
CA LYS A 109 12.74 -9.10 -9.42
C LYS A 109 13.29 -7.69 -9.65
N GLU A 110 13.45 -6.85 -8.62
CA GLU A 110 14.25 -5.63 -8.73
C GLU A 110 15.76 -5.95 -8.57
N PRO A 111 16.66 -5.26 -9.29
CA PRO A 111 18.10 -5.49 -9.19
C PRO A 111 18.64 -5.31 -7.77
N PHE A 112 19.26 -6.38 -7.24
CA PHE A 112 19.84 -6.40 -5.90
C PHE A 112 20.87 -5.27 -5.67
N ALA A 113 21.69 -4.97 -6.68
CA ALA A 113 22.71 -3.92 -6.59
C ALA A 113 22.11 -2.54 -6.30
N LYS A 114 20.94 -2.23 -6.88
CA LYS A 114 20.22 -0.98 -6.63
C LYS A 114 19.78 -0.88 -5.17
N GLN A 115 19.12 -1.92 -4.65
CA GLN A 115 18.69 -1.98 -3.24
C GLN A 115 19.89 -1.91 -2.28
N LYS A 116 20.99 -2.61 -2.59
CA LYS A 116 22.26 -2.53 -1.84
C LYS A 116 22.81 -1.11 -1.78
N ASP A 117 22.81 -0.39 -2.88
CA ASP A 117 23.31 0.99 -2.91
C ASP A 117 22.39 1.97 -2.18
N GLU A 118 21.08 1.70 -2.13
CA GLU A 118 20.13 2.47 -1.33
C GLU A 118 20.26 2.18 0.17
N LEU A 119 20.52 0.94 0.57
CA LEU A 119 20.81 0.57 1.96
C LEU A 119 22.09 1.23 2.51
N LYS A 120 23.05 1.59 1.65
CA LYS A 120 24.23 2.38 2.06
C LYS A 120 23.89 3.83 2.45
N GLN A 121 22.73 4.33 2.02
CA GLN A 121 22.23 5.64 2.42
C GLN A 121 21.62 5.57 3.82
N LYS A 122 21.28 6.72 4.39
CA LYS A 122 20.61 6.77 5.69
C LYS A 122 19.19 6.25 5.54
N THR A 123 18.91 5.08 6.09
CA THR A 123 17.63 4.36 5.96
C THR A 123 17.16 3.98 7.35
N HIS A 124 15.99 4.46 7.76
CA HIS A 124 15.47 4.27 9.12
C HIS A 124 14.46 3.13 9.18
N ILE A 125 13.75 2.90 8.06
CA ILE A 125 12.68 1.92 7.95
C ILE A 125 12.96 1.06 6.73
N VAL A 126 12.94 -0.26 6.91
CA VAL A 126 13.02 -1.23 5.83
C VAL A 126 11.69 -1.97 5.78
N VAL A 127 11.10 -2.03 4.61
CA VAL A 127 9.87 -2.78 4.33
C VAL A 127 10.22 -3.82 3.29
N GLY A 128 9.82 -5.08 3.41
CA GLY A 128 10.17 -6.03 2.36
C GLY A 128 9.47 -7.37 2.42
N THR A 129 9.61 -8.10 1.32
CA THR A 129 9.18 -9.51 1.23
C THR A 129 10.22 -10.41 1.90
N PRO A 130 9.82 -11.44 2.68
CA PRO A 130 10.75 -12.26 3.46
C PRO A 130 11.96 -12.75 2.68
N GLY A 131 11.77 -13.39 1.52
CA GLY A 131 12.89 -13.91 0.72
C GLY A 131 13.95 -12.86 0.35
N ARG A 132 13.55 -11.65 -0.10
CA ARG A 132 14.54 -10.60 -0.44
C ARG A 132 15.19 -9.98 0.79
N VAL A 133 14.45 -9.82 1.88
CA VAL A 133 15.02 -9.34 3.15
C VAL A 133 16.08 -10.33 3.61
N LYS A 134 15.78 -11.63 3.61
CA LYS A 134 16.73 -12.68 3.94
C LYS A 134 17.98 -12.64 3.04
N ASP A 135 17.83 -12.49 1.72
CA ASP A 135 18.98 -12.32 0.81
C ASP A 135 19.92 -11.18 1.23
N HIS A 136 19.36 -10.06 1.70
CA HIS A 136 20.13 -8.90 2.12
C HIS A 136 20.84 -9.12 3.47
N ILE A 137 20.22 -9.88 4.37
CA ILE A 137 20.79 -10.30 5.66
C ILE A 137 21.93 -11.28 5.41
N ASP A 138 21.68 -12.36 4.65
CA ASP A 138 22.67 -13.41 4.34
C ASP A 138 23.92 -12.86 3.62
N ARG A 139 23.78 -11.74 2.90
CA ARG A 139 24.87 -11.05 2.20
C ARG A 139 25.46 -9.87 2.97
N GLU A 140 25.06 -9.67 4.22
CA GLU A 140 25.55 -8.62 5.13
C GLU A 140 25.39 -7.21 4.52
N THR A 141 24.32 -6.99 3.77
CA THR A 141 24.03 -5.69 3.14
C THR A 141 22.95 -4.89 3.89
N LEU A 142 22.19 -5.56 4.74
CA LEU A 142 21.23 -4.95 5.67
C LEU A 142 21.81 -5.04 7.09
N VAL A 143 22.01 -3.89 7.72
CA VAL A 143 22.46 -3.81 9.12
C VAL A 143 21.24 -3.95 10.04
N LEU A 144 21.33 -4.85 11.02
CA LEU A 144 20.21 -5.21 11.91
C LEU A 144 20.39 -4.73 13.35
N ASP A 145 21.59 -4.31 13.75
CA ASP A 145 21.97 -4.02 15.14
C ASP A 145 21.05 -3.02 15.85
N ASP A 146 20.51 -2.05 15.11
CA ASP A 146 19.68 -0.97 15.63
C ASP A 146 18.17 -1.22 15.46
N ILE A 147 17.75 -2.41 14.96
CA ILE A 147 16.34 -2.75 14.79
C ILE A 147 15.67 -2.85 16.17
N LYS A 148 14.73 -1.94 16.41
CA LYS A 148 13.92 -1.86 17.64
C LYS A 148 12.49 -2.34 17.43
N TYR A 149 12.00 -2.31 16.19
CA TYR A 149 10.63 -2.66 15.86
C TYR A 149 10.60 -3.65 14.71
N LEU A 150 9.98 -4.81 14.94
CA LEU A 150 9.60 -5.76 13.92
C LEU A 150 8.09 -5.70 13.72
N ILE A 151 7.65 -5.47 12.49
CA ILE A 151 6.24 -5.52 12.12
C ILE A 151 6.05 -6.66 11.11
N ILE A 152 5.08 -7.53 11.35
CA ILE A 152 4.69 -8.63 10.45
C ILE A 152 3.28 -8.33 9.98
N ASP A 153 3.11 -7.81 8.76
CA ASP A 153 1.81 -7.41 8.21
C ASP A 153 1.26 -8.46 7.23
N GLU A 154 -0.04 -8.75 7.33
CA GLU A 154 -0.71 -9.86 6.62
C GLU A 154 0.00 -11.21 6.87
N ALA A 155 0.17 -11.55 8.15
CA ALA A 155 0.90 -12.75 8.58
C ALA A 155 0.27 -14.07 8.09
N ASP A 156 -1.06 -14.16 8.08
CA ASP A 156 -1.80 -15.28 7.48
C ASP A 156 -1.50 -15.48 6.00
N GLU A 157 -1.37 -14.39 5.24
CA GLU A 157 -0.96 -14.47 3.84
C GLU A 157 0.50 -14.90 3.66
N MET A 158 1.39 -14.53 4.59
CA MET A 158 2.76 -15.05 4.58
C MET A 158 2.78 -16.56 4.81
N LEU A 159 1.93 -17.09 5.71
CA LEU A 159 1.76 -18.53 5.92
C LEU A 159 1.24 -19.22 4.64
N ASN A 160 0.17 -18.70 4.04
CA ASN A 160 -0.43 -19.28 2.82
C ASN A 160 0.55 -19.34 1.64
N ARG A 161 1.53 -18.44 1.61
CA ARG A 161 2.58 -18.38 0.58
C ARG A 161 3.81 -19.23 0.92
N GLY A 162 3.83 -19.88 2.08
CA GLY A 162 4.93 -20.71 2.53
C GLY A 162 6.14 -19.93 3.05
N PHE A 163 5.98 -18.65 3.39
CA PHE A 163 7.10 -17.79 3.84
C PHE A 163 7.44 -17.90 5.33
N LEU A 164 6.76 -18.78 6.07
CA LEU A 164 6.92 -18.84 7.52
C LEU A 164 8.36 -19.20 7.93
N GLU A 165 9.02 -20.10 7.19
CA GLU A 165 10.40 -20.48 7.46
C GLU A 165 11.36 -19.30 7.25
N GLU A 166 11.21 -18.52 6.17
CA GLU A 166 12.01 -17.33 5.95
C GLU A 166 11.74 -16.25 7.00
N VAL A 167 10.49 -16.06 7.42
CA VAL A 167 10.12 -15.13 8.49
C VAL A 167 10.81 -15.53 9.79
N GLU A 168 10.74 -16.80 10.19
CA GLU A 168 11.45 -17.29 11.37
C GLU A 168 12.98 -17.12 11.24
N GLY A 169 13.53 -17.40 10.05
CA GLY A 169 14.94 -17.19 9.76
C GLY A 169 15.37 -15.74 9.97
N ILE A 170 14.58 -14.78 9.48
CA ILE A 170 14.84 -13.35 9.69
C ILE A 170 14.76 -13.00 11.19
N ILE A 171 13.73 -13.47 11.90
CA ILE A 171 13.53 -13.18 13.32
C ILE A 171 14.73 -13.58 14.18
N ARG A 172 15.38 -14.71 13.86
CA ARG A 172 16.55 -15.21 14.59
C ARG A 172 17.79 -14.34 14.44
N GLU A 173 17.89 -13.59 13.34
CA GLU A 173 19.00 -12.66 13.08
C GLU A 173 18.78 -11.27 13.70
N LEU A 174 17.56 -10.99 14.20
CA LEU A 174 17.23 -9.70 14.80
C LEU A 174 17.63 -9.63 16.28
N PRO A 175 17.93 -8.43 16.80
CA PRO A 175 18.12 -8.22 18.24
C PRO A 175 16.93 -8.75 19.05
N SER A 176 17.21 -9.40 20.19
CA SER A 176 16.17 -9.94 21.07
C SER A 176 15.39 -8.83 21.80
N ALA A 177 16.07 -7.73 22.16
CA ALA A 177 15.46 -6.55 22.74
C ALA A 177 14.82 -5.67 21.65
N ARG A 178 13.61 -6.03 21.23
CA ARG A 178 12.80 -5.32 20.24
C ARG A 178 11.32 -5.45 20.59
N VAL A 179 10.50 -4.55 20.03
CA VAL A 179 9.05 -4.66 20.03
C VAL A 179 8.61 -5.38 18.76
N THR A 180 7.74 -6.38 18.89
CA THR A 180 7.16 -7.11 17.77
C THR A 180 5.66 -6.83 17.68
N MET A 181 5.19 -6.43 16.50
CA MET A 181 3.76 -6.23 16.22
C MET A 181 3.35 -7.09 15.03
N LEU A 182 2.42 -8.02 15.25
CA LEU A 182 1.86 -8.88 14.21
C LEU A 182 0.45 -8.43 13.84
N PHE A 183 0.20 -8.27 12.55
CA PHE A 183 -1.10 -7.88 12.00
C PHE A 183 -1.60 -8.97 11.05
N SER A 184 -2.82 -9.45 11.30
CA SER A 184 -3.39 -10.54 10.51
C SER A 184 -4.91 -10.41 10.42
N ALA A 185 -5.53 -10.92 9.36
CA ALA A 185 -7.00 -11.03 9.31
C ALA A 185 -7.47 -12.27 10.07
N THR A 186 -6.67 -13.34 10.04
CA THR A 186 -6.91 -14.61 10.71
C THR A 186 -5.71 -15.02 11.57
N LEU A 187 -5.93 -15.85 12.59
CA LEU A 187 -4.86 -16.37 13.46
C LEU A 187 -4.91 -17.90 13.46
N PRO A 188 -4.42 -18.56 12.39
CA PRO A 188 -4.27 -20.00 12.38
C PRO A 188 -3.19 -20.44 13.37
N THR A 189 -3.21 -21.71 13.79
CA THR A 189 -2.33 -22.27 14.84
C THR A 189 -0.84 -22.03 14.59
N ASP A 190 -0.39 -22.02 13.33
CA ASP A 190 1.00 -21.75 12.98
C ASP A 190 1.41 -20.29 13.29
N ILE A 191 0.50 -19.34 13.06
CA ILE A 191 0.71 -17.93 13.40
C ILE A 191 0.65 -17.73 14.92
N GLU A 192 -0.28 -18.39 15.62
CA GLU A 192 -0.30 -18.37 17.09
C GLU A 192 1.01 -18.93 17.68
N SER A 193 1.52 -20.03 17.10
CA SER A 193 2.79 -20.64 17.50
C SER A 193 3.98 -19.72 17.25
N LEU A 194 3.98 -18.98 16.13
CA LEU A 194 4.97 -17.96 15.84
C LEU A 194 4.97 -16.87 16.92
N CYS A 195 3.79 -16.35 17.29
CA CYS A 195 3.64 -15.35 18.34
C CYS A 195 4.20 -15.85 19.68
N HIS A 196 3.78 -17.03 20.12
CA HIS A 196 4.22 -17.62 21.39
C HIS A 196 5.73 -17.84 21.46
N ARG A 197 6.39 -18.13 20.34
CA ARG A 197 7.82 -18.42 20.30
C ARG A 197 8.69 -17.16 20.28
N TYR A 198 8.23 -16.10 19.61
CA TYR A 198 9.08 -14.98 19.23
C TYR A 198 8.63 -13.61 19.76
N MET A 199 7.50 -13.54 20.47
CA MET A 199 6.98 -12.32 21.09
C MET A 199 7.04 -12.42 22.62
N ASN A 200 7.13 -11.27 23.28
CA ASN A 200 7.19 -11.18 24.74
C ASN A 200 5.86 -10.65 25.31
N ASP A 201 5.08 -11.55 25.91
CA ASP A 201 3.75 -11.27 26.53
C ASP A 201 2.88 -10.33 25.68
N PRO A 202 2.54 -10.72 24.43
CA PRO A 202 1.88 -9.81 23.50
C PRO A 202 0.46 -9.50 23.93
N ILE A 203 0.07 -8.23 23.82
CA ILE A 203 -1.33 -7.81 23.99
C ILE A 203 -2.12 -8.18 22.74
N HIS A 204 -3.17 -8.96 22.92
CA HIS A 204 -4.10 -9.32 21.87
C HIS A 204 -5.12 -8.19 21.66
N VAL A 205 -5.10 -7.60 20.46
CA VAL A 205 -6.05 -6.57 20.04
C VAL A 205 -6.94 -7.18 18.98
N GLU A 206 -8.17 -7.48 19.35
CA GLU A 206 -9.21 -7.85 18.40
C GLU A 206 -10.08 -6.62 18.11
N VAL A 207 -10.11 -6.26 16.83
CA VAL A 207 -11.09 -5.33 16.31
C VAL A 207 -12.16 -6.23 15.72
N GLU A 208 -13.28 -6.32 16.42
CA GLU A 208 -14.44 -7.00 15.87
C GLU A 208 -14.67 -6.44 14.48
N SER A 209 -14.94 -7.32 13.53
CA SER A 209 -15.67 -6.87 12.35
C SER A 209 -17.01 -6.37 12.88
N THR A 210 -17.09 -5.08 13.21
CA THR A 210 -18.37 -4.38 13.10
C THR A 210 -18.92 -4.87 11.76
N GLY A 211 -20.10 -5.50 11.73
CA GLY A 211 -20.69 -6.15 10.56
C GLY A 211 -20.83 -5.26 9.31
N VAL A 212 -20.23 -4.07 9.34
CA VAL A 212 -19.99 -3.09 8.30
C VAL A 212 -19.59 -3.72 6.96
N THR A 213 -18.78 -4.78 6.86
CA THR A 213 -18.55 -5.40 5.53
C THR A 213 -19.79 -6.13 4.98
N ALA A 214 -20.63 -6.71 5.83
CA ALA A 214 -21.89 -7.34 5.40
C ALA A 214 -22.99 -6.30 5.12
N ASP A 215 -23.02 -5.20 5.87
CA ASP A 215 -24.07 -4.16 5.71
C ASP A 215 -23.71 -3.08 4.66
N THR A 216 -22.44 -2.84 4.35
CA THR A 216 -22.04 -1.84 3.34
C THR A 216 -21.85 -2.43 1.95
N ILE A 217 -21.62 -3.73 1.82
CA ILE A 217 -21.44 -4.39 0.52
C ILE A 217 -22.68 -5.19 0.18
N GLU A 218 -23.30 -4.88 -0.95
CA GLU A 218 -24.33 -5.74 -1.54
C GLU A 218 -23.64 -6.95 -2.20
N HIS A 219 -23.90 -8.14 -1.69
CA HIS A 219 -23.32 -9.39 -2.16
C HIS A 219 -24.33 -10.19 -3.00
N VAL A 220 -24.05 -10.29 -4.30
CA VAL A 220 -24.95 -10.94 -5.27
C VAL A 220 -24.27 -12.17 -5.88
N LEU A 221 -25.04 -13.25 -6.02
CA LEU A 221 -24.66 -14.48 -6.72
C LEU A 221 -25.47 -14.61 -8.00
N MET A 222 -24.79 -14.81 -9.14
CA MET A 222 -25.43 -15.10 -10.42
C MET A 222 -24.94 -16.44 -10.94
N GLU A 223 -25.87 -17.36 -11.17
CA GLU A 223 -25.56 -18.68 -11.73
C GLU A 223 -25.43 -18.60 -13.25
N VAL A 224 -24.33 -19.14 -13.78
CA VAL A 224 -24.01 -19.02 -15.21
C VAL A 224 -23.13 -20.19 -15.66
N LYS A 225 -23.33 -20.65 -16.89
CA LYS A 225 -22.43 -21.63 -17.52
C LYS A 225 -21.14 -20.93 -17.98
N GLU A 226 -20.04 -21.68 -18.04
CA GLU A 226 -18.72 -21.13 -18.36
C GLU A 226 -18.72 -20.35 -19.69
N GLU A 227 -19.33 -20.93 -20.72
CA GLU A 227 -19.46 -20.34 -22.07
C GLU A 227 -20.29 -19.04 -22.12
N HIS A 228 -21.03 -18.71 -21.07
CA HIS A 228 -21.89 -17.53 -21.00
C HIS A 228 -21.37 -16.44 -20.04
N LYS A 229 -20.30 -16.71 -19.28
CA LYS A 229 -19.75 -15.75 -18.31
C LYS A 229 -19.36 -14.41 -18.93
N MET A 230 -18.76 -14.40 -20.12
CA MET A 230 -18.37 -13.15 -20.78
C MET A 230 -19.58 -12.31 -21.20
N SER A 231 -20.62 -12.95 -21.75
CA SER A 231 -21.87 -12.28 -22.10
C SER A 231 -22.52 -11.67 -20.86
N LEU A 232 -22.54 -12.44 -19.76
CA LEU A 232 -23.03 -11.96 -18.47
C LEU A 232 -22.20 -10.78 -17.94
N LEU A 233 -20.86 -10.85 -18.02
CA LEU A 233 -19.98 -9.77 -17.60
C LEU A 233 -20.32 -8.47 -18.32
N LYS A 234 -20.45 -8.52 -19.65
CA LYS A 234 -20.80 -7.36 -20.49
C LYS A 234 -22.16 -6.78 -20.09
N ASN A 235 -23.17 -7.62 -19.89
CA ASN A 235 -24.49 -7.18 -19.46
C ASN A 235 -24.46 -6.52 -18.07
N VAL A 236 -23.77 -7.15 -17.12
CA VAL A 236 -23.60 -6.61 -15.76
C VAL A 236 -22.90 -5.26 -15.79
N THR A 237 -21.82 -5.11 -16.56
CA THR A 237 -21.10 -3.83 -16.63
C THR A 237 -21.88 -2.72 -17.34
N VAL A 238 -22.78 -3.06 -18.26
CA VAL A 238 -23.69 -2.08 -18.88
C VAL A 238 -24.73 -1.60 -17.87
N VAL A 239 -25.35 -2.50 -17.11
CA VAL A 239 -26.42 -2.17 -16.16
C VAL A 239 -25.89 -1.48 -14.91
N GLU A 240 -24.81 -2.00 -14.32
CA GLU A 240 -24.19 -1.40 -13.12
C GLU A 240 -23.38 -0.14 -13.45
N ASN A 241 -22.87 -0.02 -14.69
CA ASN A 241 -22.10 1.10 -15.21
C ASN A 241 -21.11 1.74 -14.20
N PRO A 242 -20.21 0.96 -13.58
CA PRO A 242 -19.43 1.39 -12.41
C PRO A 242 -18.44 2.52 -12.74
N ASP A 243 -18.00 3.30 -11.74
CA ASP A 243 -16.88 4.23 -11.94
C ASP A 243 -15.55 3.49 -11.94
N SER A 244 -15.40 2.44 -11.14
CA SER A 244 -14.26 1.53 -11.17
C SER A 244 -14.73 0.13 -10.91
N CYS A 245 -14.16 -0.84 -11.63
CA CYS A 245 -14.51 -2.24 -11.53
C CYS A 245 -13.26 -3.11 -11.46
N LEU A 246 -13.21 -4.00 -10.48
CA LEU A 246 -12.15 -4.99 -10.33
C LEU A 246 -12.73 -6.38 -10.62
N ILE A 247 -12.22 -7.03 -11.65
CA ILE A 247 -12.71 -8.32 -12.15
C ILE A 247 -11.67 -9.38 -11.82
N PHE A 248 -12.05 -10.34 -10.98
CA PHE A 248 -11.16 -11.40 -10.53
C PHE A 248 -11.35 -12.69 -11.32
N CYS A 249 -10.28 -13.15 -11.94
CA CYS A 249 -10.19 -14.45 -12.59
C CYS A 249 -9.22 -15.35 -11.83
N ARG A 250 -9.40 -16.67 -11.98
CA ARG A 250 -8.60 -17.68 -11.29
C ARG A 250 -7.19 -17.82 -11.84
N THR A 251 -7.05 -17.83 -13.16
CA THR A 251 -5.76 -18.09 -13.84
C THR A 251 -5.29 -16.89 -14.64
N LYS A 252 -3.99 -16.82 -14.93
CA LYS A 252 -3.41 -15.75 -15.75
C LYS A 252 -3.94 -15.80 -17.19
N GLU A 253 -4.15 -17.00 -17.71
CA GLU A 253 -4.69 -17.23 -19.05
C GLU A 253 -6.11 -16.69 -19.15
N ASN A 254 -6.95 -16.92 -18.13
CA ASN A 254 -8.31 -16.38 -18.12
C ASN A 254 -8.32 -14.85 -17.97
N VAL A 255 -7.37 -14.27 -17.22
CA VAL A 255 -7.18 -12.81 -17.18
C VAL A 255 -6.86 -12.26 -18.58
N ASP A 256 -5.94 -12.88 -19.31
CA ASP A 256 -5.57 -12.45 -20.67
C ASP A 256 -6.75 -12.57 -21.64
N THR A 257 -7.52 -13.67 -21.59
CA THR A 257 -8.72 -13.88 -22.42
C THR A 257 -9.80 -12.84 -22.12
N VAL A 258 -10.14 -12.65 -20.84
CA VAL A 258 -11.17 -11.68 -20.44
C VAL A 258 -10.76 -10.26 -20.80
N TYR A 259 -9.48 -9.91 -20.63
CA TYR A 259 -8.95 -8.62 -21.06
C TYR A 259 -9.13 -8.40 -22.56
N ALA A 260 -8.71 -9.34 -23.41
CA ALA A 260 -8.79 -9.21 -24.87
C ALA A 260 -10.24 -9.02 -25.34
N GLU A 261 -11.18 -9.80 -24.79
CA GLU A 261 -12.60 -9.72 -25.16
C GLU A 261 -13.31 -8.44 -24.70
N LEU A 262 -12.82 -7.81 -23.62
CA LEU A 262 -13.29 -6.50 -23.17
C LEU A 262 -12.67 -5.37 -24.00
N GLU A 263 -11.38 -5.46 -24.31
CA GLU A 263 -10.66 -4.53 -25.17
C GLU A 263 -11.30 -4.47 -26.58
N ASP A 264 -11.55 -5.63 -27.19
CA ASP A 264 -12.24 -5.74 -28.49
C ASP A 264 -13.67 -5.17 -28.45
N ALA A 265 -14.31 -5.20 -27.28
CA ALA A 265 -15.62 -4.61 -27.05
C ALA A 265 -15.57 -3.10 -26.70
N GLY A 266 -14.39 -2.47 -26.76
CA GLY A 266 -14.21 -1.03 -26.55
C GLY A 266 -14.14 -0.60 -25.08
N TYR A 267 -13.89 -1.53 -24.16
CA TYR A 267 -13.76 -1.19 -22.74
C TYR A 267 -12.40 -0.53 -22.48
N THR A 268 -12.38 0.46 -21.58
CA THR A 268 -11.12 0.97 -21.02
C THR A 268 -10.67 0.05 -19.89
N CYS A 269 -9.89 -0.97 -20.24
CA CYS A 269 -9.43 -1.99 -19.31
C CYS A 269 -7.91 -2.18 -19.35
N GLU A 270 -7.38 -2.73 -18.25
CA GLU A 270 -6.02 -3.27 -18.16
C GLU A 270 -6.05 -4.61 -17.43
N ARG A 271 -4.94 -5.34 -17.49
CA ARG A 271 -4.80 -6.65 -16.84
C ARG A 271 -3.66 -6.71 -15.84
N LEU A 272 -3.81 -7.50 -14.78
CA LEU A 272 -2.80 -7.63 -13.72
C LEU A 272 -2.67 -9.06 -13.21
N HIS A 273 -1.57 -9.73 -13.57
CA HIS A 273 -1.26 -11.09 -13.13
C HIS A 273 0.26 -11.29 -12.96
N GLY A 274 0.66 -12.45 -12.42
CA GLY A 274 2.06 -12.77 -12.09
C GLY A 274 3.03 -12.89 -13.27
N GLY A 275 2.50 -12.92 -14.51
CA GLY A 275 3.28 -13.02 -15.74
C GLY A 275 3.81 -11.68 -16.25
N LEU A 276 3.28 -10.56 -15.77
CA LEU A 276 3.73 -9.22 -16.17
C LEU A 276 5.06 -8.84 -15.50
N GLU A 277 5.82 -7.99 -16.18
CA GLU A 277 7.01 -7.36 -15.61
C GLU A 277 6.63 -6.45 -14.44
N GLN A 278 7.55 -6.28 -13.49
CA GLN A 278 7.24 -5.55 -12.26
C GLN A 278 6.97 -4.06 -12.52
N GLU A 279 7.68 -3.45 -13.48
CA GLU A 279 7.48 -2.06 -13.86
C GLU A 279 6.07 -1.84 -14.46
N ASP A 280 5.61 -2.75 -15.31
CA ASP A 280 4.27 -2.72 -15.90
C ASP A 280 3.20 -2.87 -14.82
N ARG A 281 3.38 -3.80 -13.87
CA ARG A 281 2.47 -3.99 -12.74
C ARG A 281 2.29 -2.69 -11.96
N PHE A 282 3.39 -1.99 -11.65
CA PHE A 282 3.32 -0.71 -10.94
C PHE A 282 2.63 0.38 -11.78
N ALA A 283 2.92 0.46 -13.08
CA ALA A 283 2.31 1.44 -13.97
C ALA A 283 0.79 1.23 -14.10
N ILE A 284 0.36 -0.01 -14.26
CA ILE A 284 -1.06 -0.41 -14.35
C ILE A 284 -1.77 -0.07 -13.04
N MET A 285 -1.16 -0.41 -11.89
CA MET A 285 -1.72 -0.10 -10.58
C MET A 285 -1.91 1.40 -10.35
N GLU A 286 -0.88 2.20 -10.63
CA GLU A 286 -0.99 3.67 -10.54
C GLU A 286 -2.05 4.19 -11.51
N GLY A 287 -2.09 3.68 -12.74
CA GLY A 287 -3.10 4.04 -13.73
C GLY A 287 -4.53 3.76 -13.25
N PHE A 288 -4.77 2.63 -12.60
CA PHE A 288 -6.06 2.29 -12.04
C PHE A 288 -6.44 3.22 -10.89
N LYS A 289 -5.53 3.47 -9.95
CA LYS A 289 -5.73 4.41 -8.82
C LYS A 289 -6.04 5.83 -9.30
N MET A 290 -5.37 6.25 -10.37
CA MET A 290 -5.55 7.54 -11.02
C MET A 290 -6.87 7.63 -11.81
N GLY A 291 -7.52 6.50 -12.08
CA GLY A 291 -8.74 6.42 -12.87
C GLY A 291 -8.50 6.55 -14.37
N ASN A 292 -7.30 6.21 -14.86
CA ASN A 292 -6.95 6.27 -16.28
C ASN A 292 -7.81 5.30 -17.11
N PHE A 293 -8.13 4.14 -16.54
CA PHE A 293 -9.02 3.13 -17.10
C PHE A 293 -10.00 2.64 -16.03
N ARG A 294 -11.12 2.05 -16.44
CA ARG A 294 -12.26 1.73 -15.54
C ARG A 294 -12.23 0.31 -15.03
N TYR A 295 -11.77 -0.63 -15.84
CA TYR A 295 -11.84 -2.05 -15.53
C TYR A 295 -10.43 -2.61 -15.34
N LEU A 296 -10.18 -3.26 -14.21
CA LEU A 296 -8.94 -3.98 -13.97
C LEU A 296 -9.27 -5.47 -13.88
N VAL A 297 -8.72 -6.28 -14.79
CA VAL A 297 -8.87 -7.74 -14.77
C VAL A 297 -7.65 -8.34 -14.08
N ALA A 298 -7.81 -9.10 -13.01
CA ALA A 298 -6.68 -9.53 -12.19
C ALA A 298 -6.83 -10.93 -11.60
N THR A 299 -5.69 -11.54 -11.24
CA THR A 299 -5.67 -12.72 -10.35
C THR A 299 -5.56 -12.30 -8.89
N ASP A 300 -5.98 -13.17 -7.96
CA ASP A 300 -5.85 -12.95 -6.52
C ASP A 300 -4.43 -12.54 -6.12
N VAL A 301 -3.45 -13.32 -6.56
CA VAL A 301 -2.04 -13.12 -6.21
C VAL A 301 -1.55 -11.73 -6.60
N ALA A 302 -2.03 -11.20 -7.71
CA ALA A 302 -1.59 -9.92 -8.24
C ALA A 302 -2.38 -8.74 -7.69
N ALA A 303 -3.63 -8.95 -7.27
CA ALA A 303 -4.50 -7.92 -6.69
C ALA A 303 -4.47 -7.83 -5.15
N ARG A 304 -3.87 -8.81 -4.46
CA ARG A 304 -3.66 -8.79 -3.01
C ARG A 304 -2.60 -7.76 -2.60
N GLY A 305 -2.82 -7.10 -1.47
CA GLY A 305 -1.93 -6.05 -0.98
C GLY A 305 -1.98 -4.74 -1.78
N ILE A 306 -2.97 -4.56 -2.66
CA ILE A 306 -3.14 -3.29 -3.36
C ILE A 306 -4.13 -2.37 -2.63
N ASP A 307 -3.67 -1.20 -2.22
CA ASP A 307 -4.48 -0.02 -1.87
C ASP A 307 -5.15 0.59 -3.11
N ILE A 308 -6.00 -0.20 -3.77
CA ILE A 308 -7.07 0.34 -4.60
C ILE A 308 -8.31 0.32 -3.69
N ASP A 309 -8.38 1.33 -2.85
CA ASP A 309 -9.48 1.48 -1.93
C ASP A 309 -10.67 2.12 -2.65
N ASN A 310 -11.86 1.62 -2.34
CA ASN A 310 -13.14 2.16 -2.78
C ASN A 310 -13.43 1.96 -4.29
N VAL A 311 -13.31 0.72 -4.76
CA VAL A 311 -13.80 0.31 -6.08
C VAL A 311 -15.33 0.30 -6.07
N SER A 312 -16.00 0.79 -7.11
CA SER A 312 -17.47 0.81 -7.17
C SER A 312 -18.08 -0.59 -7.24
N LEU A 313 -17.47 -1.46 -8.05
CA LEU A 313 -17.94 -2.82 -8.29
C LEU A 313 -16.78 -3.81 -8.23
N VAL A 314 -16.98 -4.91 -7.50
CA VAL A 314 -16.11 -6.09 -7.58
C VAL A 314 -16.87 -7.19 -8.30
N VAL A 315 -16.26 -7.79 -9.31
CA VAL A 315 -16.81 -8.97 -10.00
C VAL A 315 -15.88 -10.16 -9.76
N ASN A 316 -16.38 -11.18 -9.07
CA ASN A 316 -15.74 -12.49 -9.03
C ASN A 316 -16.17 -13.25 -10.29
N TYR A 317 -15.42 -13.08 -11.38
CA TYR A 317 -15.68 -13.79 -12.64
C TYR A 317 -15.53 -15.31 -12.45
N ASP A 318 -14.56 -15.70 -11.62
CA ASP A 318 -14.41 -17.07 -11.13
C ASP A 318 -14.59 -17.11 -9.61
N VAL A 319 -15.33 -18.10 -9.11
CA VAL A 319 -15.48 -18.33 -7.66
C VAL A 319 -14.10 -18.58 -7.03
N PRO A 320 -13.74 -17.87 -5.95
CA PRO A 320 -12.47 -18.11 -5.26
C PRO A 320 -12.43 -19.52 -4.66
N MET A 321 -11.28 -20.19 -4.76
CA MET A 321 -11.11 -21.55 -4.22
C MET A 321 -10.97 -21.56 -2.69
N GLU A 322 -10.33 -20.52 -2.14
CA GLU A 322 -10.15 -20.32 -0.70
C GLU A 322 -11.20 -19.35 -0.17
N LYS A 323 -11.79 -19.67 0.98
CA LYS A 323 -12.86 -18.88 1.60
C LYS A 323 -12.37 -17.48 2.03
N GLU A 324 -11.12 -17.39 2.48
CA GLU A 324 -10.45 -16.15 2.86
C GLU A 324 -10.31 -15.21 1.65
N SER A 325 -10.03 -15.75 0.47
CA SER A 325 -9.90 -14.97 -0.76
C SER A 325 -11.16 -14.16 -1.07
N TYR A 326 -12.35 -14.70 -0.80
CA TYR A 326 -13.61 -13.99 -1.02
C TYR A 326 -13.67 -12.68 -0.25
N VAL A 327 -13.30 -12.71 1.04
CA VAL A 327 -13.26 -11.52 1.90
C VAL A 327 -12.21 -10.52 1.40
N HIS A 328 -11.04 -10.99 0.96
CA HIS A 328 -10.00 -10.10 0.43
C HIS A 328 -10.36 -9.43 -0.90
N ARG A 329 -11.10 -10.13 -1.77
CA ARG A 329 -11.61 -9.60 -3.04
C ARG A 329 -12.72 -8.59 -2.83
N THR A 330 -13.77 -8.97 -2.10
CA THR A 330 -14.94 -8.11 -1.87
C THR A 330 -14.62 -6.93 -0.97
N GLY A 331 -13.67 -7.09 -0.04
CA GLY A 331 -13.14 -6.00 0.76
C GLY A 331 -12.44 -4.88 -0.03
N ARG A 332 -12.38 -4.91 -1.37
CA ARG A 332 -11.92 -3.78 -2.21
C ARG A 332 -13.02 -2.74 -2.48
N THR A 333 -14.27 -3.05 -2.15
CA THR A 333 -15.41 -2.13 -2.18
C THR A 333 -15.97 -1.89 -0.76
N GLY A 334 -16.95 -0.99 -0.61
CA GLY A 334 -17.68 -0.79 0.65
C GLY A 334 -16.87 -0.18 1.81
N ARG A 335 -15.78 0.55 1.52
CA ARG A 335 -14.87 1.12 2.54
C ARG A 335 -15.22 2.56 2.94
N ALA A 336 -14.77 2.96 4.13
CA ALA A 336 -14.90 4.32 4.67
C ALA A 336 -16.34 4.87 4.72
N GLY A 337 -17.32 3.98 4.95
CA GLY A 337 -18.74 4.33 5.03
C GLY A 337 -19.46 4.41 3.68
N ASN A 338 -18.79 4.16 2.56
CA ASN A 338 -19.45 4.05 1.26
C ASN A 338 -20.13 2.69 1.09
N LYS A 339 -21.24 2.66 0.35
CA LYS A 339 -21.81 1.40 -0.12
C LYS A 339 -20.98 0.84 -1.28
N GLY A 340 -20.86 -0.48 -1.33
CA GLY A 340 -20.18 -1.23 -2.37
C GLY A 340 -21.06 -2.33 -2.93
N LYS A 341 -20.66 -2.90 -4.07
CA LYS A 341 -21.34 -4.07 -4.64
C LYS A 341 -20.31 -5.12 -5.08
N ALA A 342 -20.60 -6.37 -4.77
CA ALA A 342 -19.80 -7.53 -5.14
C ALA A 342 -20.69 -8.56 -5.84
N ILE A 343 -20.43 -8.82 -7.11
CA ILE A 343 -21.18 -9.81 -7.91
C ILE A 343 -20.28 -11.02 -8.13
N THR A 344 -20.80 -12.22 -7.85
CA THR A 344 -20.08 -13.48 -8.02
C THR A 344 -20.75 -14.34 -9.06
N PHE A 345 -19.99 -14.75 -10.08
CA PHE A 345 -20.44 -15.69 -11.08
C PHE A 345 -20.11 -17.10 -10.61
N LYS A 346 -21.13 -17.96 -10.56
CA LYS A 346 -21.01 -19.34 -10.11
C LYS A 346 -21.44 -20.29 -11.22
N THR A 347 -20.59 -21.26 -11.50
CA THR A 347 -20.96 -22.39 -12.36
C THR A 347 -21.64 -23.50 -11.56
N PRO A 348 -22.39 -24.41 -12.22
CA PRO A 348 -23.05 -25.53 -11.54
C PRO A 348 -22.12 -26.47 -10.74
N TYR A 349 -20.81 -26.45 -11.01
CA TYR A 349 -19.83 -27.33 -10.36
C TYR A 349 -19.12 -26.70 -9.16
N GLU A 350 -19.43 -25.45 -8.81
CA GLU A 350 -18.72 -24.68 -7.78
C GLU A 350 -19.45 -24.61 -6.44
N ASP A 351 -20.54 -25.37 -6.27
CA ASP A 351 -21.34 -25.45 -5.02
C ASP A 351 -20.50 -25.67 -3.77
N LYS A 352 -19.50 -26.56 -3.85
CA LYS A 352 -18.64 -26.88 -2.70
C LYS A 352 -17.85 -25.66 -2.24
N PHE A 353 -17.29 -24.88 -3.17
CA PHE A 353 -16.53 -23.67 -2.85
C PHE A 353 -17.46 -22.58 -2.31
N MET A 354 -18.64 -22.42 -2.92
CA MET A 354 -19.61 -21.42 -2.48
C MET A 354 -20.09 -21.69 -1.04
N ARG A 355 -20.44 -22.94 -0.71
CA ARG A 355 -20.81 -23.30 0.68
C ARG A 355 -19.69 -23.04 1.67
N ALA A 356 -18.44 -23.32 1.30
CA ALA A 356 -17.30 -23.04 2.16
C ALA A 356 -17.12 -21.54 2.43
N ILE A 357 -17.37 -20.70 1.43
CA ILE A 357 -17.36 -19.24 1.55
C ILE A 357 -18.52 -18.76 2.43
N GLU A 358 -19.76 -19.20 2.19
CA GLU A 358 -20.95 -18.79 2.96
C GLU A 358 -20.81 -19.17 4.45
N ASN A 359 -20.33 -20.39 4.74
CA ASN A 359 -20.04 -20.82 6.10
C ASN A 359 -18.96 -19.96 6.79
N TYR A 360 -18.02 -19.42 6.01
CA TYR A 360 -16.94 -18.59 6.53
C TYR A 360 -17.38 -17.16 6.82
N ILE A 361 -18.13 -16.56 5.89
CA ILE A 361 -18.63 -15.18 6.02
C ILE A 361 -19.86 -15.10 6.95
N GLY A 362 -20.52 -16.24 7.22
CA GLY A 362 -21.64 -16.33 8.16
C GLY A 362 -22.99 -15.93 7.57
N PHE A 363 -23.09 -15.75 6.26
CA PHE A 363 -24.33 -15.44 5.54
C PHE A 363 -24.34 -16.05 4.14
N THR A 364 -25.53 -16.22 3.57
CA THR A 364 -25.73 -16.70 2.19
C THR A 364 -25.83 -15.51 1.23
N LEU A 365 -25.27 -15.66 0.02
CA LEU A 365 -25.37 -14.60 -0.99
C LEU A 365 -26.78 -14.56 -1.58
N GLU A 366 -27.26 -13.36 -1.90
CA GLU A 366 -28.55 -13.21 -2.59
C GLU A 366 -28.41 -13.69 -4.04
N VAL A 367 -29.22 -14.68 -4.43
CA VAL A 367 -29.25 -15.17 -5.81
C VAL A 367 -30.07 -14.20 -6.65
N SER A 368 -29.45 -13.66 -7.69
CA SER A 368 -30.09 -12.79 -8.67
C SER A 368 -30.02 -13.41 -10.05
N ASP A 369 -31.06 -13.16 -10.85
CA ASP A 369 -31.04 -13.45 -12.27
C ASP A 369 -30.03 -12.54 -12.99
N ALA A 370 -29.57 -13.02 -14.15
CA ALA A 370 -28.78 -12.22 -15.08
C ALA A 370 -29.60 -11.00 -15.57
N PRO A 371 -28.97 -9.84 -15.84
CA PRO A 371 -29.69 -8.68 -16.36
C PRO A 371 -30.48 -9.02 -17.63
N SER A 372 -31.75 -8.63 -17.66
CA SER A 372 -32.60 -8.92 -18.81
C SER A 372 -32.20 -8.07 -20.03
N PRO A 373 -32.58 -8.48 -21.26
CA PRO A 373 -32.35 -7.65 -22.44
C PRO A 373 -32.95 -6.23 -22.32
N GLU A 374 -34.04 -6.08 -21.58
CA GLU A 374 -34.67 -4.78 -21.33
C GLU A 374 -33.81 -3.91 -20.39
N ASP A 375 -33.21 -4.49 -19.36
CA ASP A 375 -32.31 -3.78 -18.44
C ASP A 375 -31.05 -3.31 -19.16
N VAL A 376 -30.47 -4.19 -19.99
CA VAL A 376 -29.30 -3.86 -20.82
C VAL A 376 -29.64 -2.73 -21.80
N ALA A 377 -30.80 -2.80 -22.46
CA ALA A 377 -31.24 -1.76 -23.38
C ALA A 377 -31.38 -0.39 -22.68
N LYS A 378 -31.93 -0.37 -21.46
CA LYS A 378 -32.03 0.86 -20.64
C LYS A 378 -30.67 1.43 -20.25
N GLY A 379 -29.71 0.58 -19.87
CA GLY A 379 -28.37 1.01 -19.44
C GLY A 379 -27.40 1.37 -20.59
N THR A 380 -27.68 0.93 -21.82
CA THR A 380 -26.74 1.03 -22.95
C THR A 380 -26.38 2.48 -23.30
N ALA A 381 -27.35 3.39 -23.26
CA ALA A 381 -27.11 4.81 -23.57
C ALA A 381 -26.11 5.44 -22.58
N ASP A 382 -26.38 5.28 -21.28
CA ASP A 382 -25.53 5.81 -20.20
C ASP A 382 -24.15 5.15 -20.19
N PHE A 383 -24.08 3.85 -20.48
CA PHE A 383 -22.82 3.14 -20.60
C PHE A 383 -21.95 3.72 -21.72
N ASN A 384 -22.51 3.88 -22.93
CA ASN A 384 -21.81 4.39 -24.10
C ASN A 384 -21.36 5.85 -23.91
N GLU A 385 -22.18 6.69 -23.28
CA GLU A 385 -21.78 8.05 -22.92
C GLU A 385 -20.57 8.02 -21.98
N LYS A 386 -20.63 7.17 -20.95
CA LYS A 386 -19.57 7.07 -19.94
C LYS A 386 -18.29 6.45 -20.47
N VAL A 387 -18.34 5.57 -21.48
CA VAL A 387 -17.16 5.03 -22.16
C VAL A 387 -16.47 6.11 -23.00
N ASN A 388 -17.25 6.94 -23.70
CA ASN A 388 -16.71 7.99 -24.57
C ASN A 388 -16.22 9.24 -23.81
N ARG A 389 -16.63 9.41 -22.55
CA ARG A 389 -16.23 10.56 -21.73
C ARG A 389 -14.78 10.45 -21.27
N ARG A 390 -13.98 11.47 -21.57
CA ARG A 390 -12.61 11.62 -21.06
C ARG A 390 -12.63 11.72 -19.53
N ARG A 391 -11.92 10.83 -18.84
CA ARG A 391 -11.94 10.75 -17.38
C ARG A 391 -11.11 11.87 -16.74
N ALA A 392 -11.62 12.45 -15.68
CA ALA A 392 -10.84 13.32 -14.80
C ALA A 392 -9.93 12.45 -13.94
N VAL A 393 -8.62 12.58 -14.14
CA VAL A 393 -7.61 11.88 -13.34
C VAL A 393 -7.74 12.30 -11.87
N LYS A 394 -7.93 11.35 -10.95
CA LYS A 394 -8.03 11.65 -9.51
C LYS A 394 -6.67 12.18 -9.01
N ASN A 395 -6.67 13.36 -8.38
CA ASN A 395 -5.47 13.96 -7.78
C ASN A 395 -4.91 13.07 -6.64
N ASN A 396 -3.71 12.52 -6.87
CA ASN A 396 -3.01 11.56 -6.01
C ASN A 396 -2.73 12.13 -4.58
N ARG A 397 -2.92 11.31 -3.54
CA ARG A 397 -2.61 11.63 -2.13
C ARG A 397 -1.16 12.06 -1.96
N THR A 398 -0.24 11.35 -2.61
CA THR A 398 1.19 11.68 -2.64
C THR A 398 1.45 12.97 -3.42
N ALA A 399 0.69 13.24 -4.50
CA ALA A 399 0.83 14.50 -5.24
C ALA A 399 0.41 15.72 -4.42
N ARG A 400 -0.60 15.60 -3.52
CA ARG A 400 -1.00 16.69 -2.61
C ARG A 400 0.10 17.03 -1.61
N ILE A 401 0.75 16.03 -1.01
CA ILE A 401 1.89 16.28 -0.11
C ILE A 401 3.04 16.92 -0.88
N ASN A 402 3.22 16.53 -2.14
CA ASN A 402 4.26 17.07 -3.01
C ASN A 402 3.93 18.44 -3.62
N GLN A 403 2.71 18.99 -3.48
CA GLN A 403 2.36 20.29 -4.08
C GLN A 403 3.25 21.41 -3.55
N ASP A 404 3.59 21.35 -2.26
CA ASP A 404 4.48 22.30 -1.60
C ASP A 404 5.92 21.79 -1.48
N ILE A 405 6.25 20.66 -2.12
CA ILE A 405 7.59 20.05 -2.06
C ILE A 405 8.23 20.05 -3.42
N MET A 406 9.37 20.72 -3.53
CA MET A 406 10.20 20.69 -4.72
C MET A 406 11.45 19.87 -4.47
N LYS A 407 11.57 18.74 -5.19
CA LYS A 407 12.82 17.99 -5.23
C LYS A 407 13.80 18.69 -6.16
N LEU A 408 14.93 19.11 -5.62
CA LEU A 408 16.00 19.77 -6.36
C LEU A 408 17.09 18.78 -6.69
N HIS A 409 17.57 18.82 -7.94
CA HIS A 409 18.75 18.10 -8.41
C HIS A 409 19.96 19.05 -8.42
N PHE A 410 21.08 18.58 -7.88
CA PHE A 410 22.36 19.27 -7.86
C PHE A 410 23.43 18.46 -8.58
N SER A 411 24.21 19.09 -9.46
CA SER A 411 25.28 18.46 -10.26
C SER A 411 26.56 18.10 -9.47
N GLY A 412 26.45 17.82 -8.17
CA GLY A 412 27.57 17.42 -7.32
C GLY A 412 27.15 16.47 -6.20
N GLY A 413 28.05 15.54 -5.87
CA GLY A 413 27.83 14.53 -4.84
C GLY A 413 29.13 14.07 -4.15
N LYS A 414 29.20 12.80 -3.74
CA LYS A 414 30.30 12.21 -2.95
C LYS A 414 31.68 12.41 -3.59
N LYS A 415 31.83 12.25 -4.91
CA LYS A 415 33.11 12.44 -5.62
C LYS A 415 33.60 13.89 -5.56
N LYS A 416 32.69 14.85 -5.43
CA LYS A 416 33.02 16.26 -5.13
C LYS A 416 33.16 16.52 -3.63
N LYS A 417 33.26 15.49 -2.78
CA LYS A 417 33.38 15.59 -1.31
C LYS A 417 32.23 16.37 -0.66
N ILE A 418 31.05 16.38 -1.27
CA ILE A 418 29.86 17.05 -0.74
C ILE A 418 29.13 16.10 0.23
N ARG A 419 28.65 16.64 1.34
CA ARG A 419 27.91 15.96 2.41
C ARG A 419 26.57 16.65 2.65
N ALA A 420 25.65 15.99 3.36
CA ALA A 420 24.31 16.54 3.61
C ALA A 420 24.38 17.85 4.40
N VAL A 421 25.30 17.93 5.36
CA VAL A 421 25.55 19.14 6.16
C VAL A 421 25.96 20.34 5.30
N ASP A 422 26.63 20.11 4.16
CA ASP A 422 27.03 21.18 3.25
C ASP A 422 25.80 21.80 2.57
N PHE A 423 24.78 20.99 2.25
CA PHE A 423 23.50 21.49 1.74
C PHE A 423 22.71 22.23 2.81
N VAL A 424 22.59 21.65 4.02
CA VAL A 424 21.85 22.27 5.12
C VAL A 424 22.44 23.64 5.46
N GLY A 425 23.77 23.72 5.62
CA GLY A 425 24.44 24.99 5.93
C GLY A 425 24.27 26.05 4.84
N THR A 426 24.37 25.68 3.56
CA THR A 426 24.19 26.65 2.47
C THR A 426 22.72 27.09 2.35
N ILE A 427 21.76 26.16 2.37
CA ILE A 427 20.34 26.45 2.11
C ILE A 427 19.72 27.24 3.28
N THR A 428 20.13 27.00 4.51
CA THR A 428 19.65 27.76 5.68
C THR A 428 20.16 29.21 5.75
N ASN A 429 21.19 29.56 4.96
CA ASN A 429 21.62 30.95 4.81
C ASN A 429 20.77 31.75 3.81
N ILE A 430 19.83 31.11 3.11
CA ILE A 430 18.91 31.79 2.20
C ILE A 430 17.85 32.50 3.05
N PRO A 431 17.67 33.83 2.91
CA PRO A 431 16.66 34.56 3.66
C PRO A 431 15.27 33.93 3.51
N GLY A 432 14.61 33.67 4.64
CA GLY A 432 13.30 33.04 4.68
C GLY A 432 13.31 31.51 4.56
N VAL A 433 14.47 30.86 4.50
CA VAL A 433 14.61 29.39 4.52
C VAL A 433 15.25 28.95 5.84
N THR A 434 14.61 28.02 6.51
CA THR A 434 15.04 27.46 7.80
C THR A 434 15.42 26.00 7.64
N ALA A 435 16.01 25.41 8.68
CA ALA A 435 16.34 23.98 8.66
C ALA A 435 15.11 23.10 8.44
N GLU A 436 13.94 23.51 8.95
CA GLU A 436 12.65 22.80 8.83
C GLU A 436 12.11 22.75 7.39
N ASP A 437 12.58 23.63 6.52
CA ASP A 437 12.20 23.66 5.09
C ASP A 437 13.00 22.65 4.25
N ILE A 438 13.97 21.95 4.85
CA ILE A 438 14.84 20.99 4.16
C ILE A 438 14.41 19.58 4.53
N GLY A 439 13.96 18.82 3.54
CA GLY A 439 13.54 17.43 3.67
C GLY A 439 14.68 16.43 3.50
N ILE A 440 14.38 15.30 2.82
CA ILE A 440 15.33 14.21 2.60
C ILE A 440 16.46 14.67 1.67
N ILE A 441 17.70 14.34 2.03
CA ILE A 441 18.90 14.61 1.22
C ILE A 441 19.50 13.27 0.77
N LYS A 442 19.47 13.00 -0.54
CA LYS A 442 20.13 11.82 -1.15
C LYS A 442 21.40 12.25 -1.85
N ILE A 443 22.55 11.74 -1.42
CA ILE A 443 23.85 12.06 -2.03
C ILE A 443 24.36 10.83 -2.78
N LEU A 444 24.49 11.00 -4.10
CA LEU A 444 25.08 10.01 -5.00
C LEU A 444 26.52 10.42 -5.33
N ASP A 445 27.20 9.65 -6.16
CA ASP A 445 28.60 9.91 -6.49
C ASP A 445 28.82 11.25 -7.20
N ASN A 446 28.02 11.52 -8.23
CA ASN A 446 28.18 12.69 -9.10
C ASN A 446 27.11 13.77 -8.91
N MET A 447 26.03 13.45 -8.21
CA MET A 447 24.85 14.30 -8.07
C MET A 447 24.24 14.15 -6.68
N SER A 448 23.39 15.10 -6.30
CA SER A 448 22.59 15.02 -5.07
C SER A 448 21.17 15.48 -5.32
N TYR A 449 20.27 14.99 -4.49
CA TYR A 449 18.88 15.41 -4.45
C TYR A 449 18.55 15.95 -3.07
N VAL A 450 17.83 17.07 -3.02
CA VAL A 450 17.36 17.69 -1.78
C VAL A 450 15.89 18.02 -1.95
N ASP A 451 15.05 17.54 -1.05
CA ASP A 451 13.66 17.95 -0.99
C ASP A 451 13.56 19.31 -0.27
N ILE A 452 12.91 20.28 -0.88
CA ILE A 452 12.59 21.58 -0.27
C ILE A 452 11.10 21.64 -0.01
N LEU A 453 10.72 21.85 1.25
CA LEU A 453 9.35 21.83 1.75
C LEU A 453 8.72 23.25 1.73
N ASN A 454 7.45 23.33 2.12
CA ASN A 454 6.72 24.58 2.41
C ASN A 454 6.65 25.58 1.25
N GLY A 455 6.69 25.09 0.01
CA GLY A 455 6.61 25.92 -1.19
C GLY A 455 7.87 26.73 -1.49
N LYS A 456 8.97 26.52 -0.73
CA LYS A 456 10.20 27.33 -0.85
C LYS A 456 11.15 26.87 -1.96
N GLY A 457 10.75 25.88 -2.76
CA GLY A 457 11.57 25.31 -3.82
C GLY A 457 12.09 26.34 -4.83
N SER A 458 11.21 27.21 -5.34
CA SER A 458 11.58 28.23 -6.32
C SER A 458 12.55 29.25 -5.74
N LEU A 459 12.32 29.68 -4.49
CA LEU A 459 13.21 30.58 -3.75
C LEU A 459 14.62 29.98 -3.60
N VAL A 460 14.70 28.69 -3.28
CA VAL A 460 15.98 27.99 -3.15
C VAL A 460 16.68 27.85 -4.51
N ILE A 461 15.96 27.54 -5.60
CA ILE A 461 16.55 27.48 -6.95
C ILE A 461 17.19 28.82 -7.33
N GLU A 462 16.44 29.91 -7.18
CA GLU A 462 16.87 31.26 -7.57
C GLU A 462 18.09 31.70 -6.76
N ALA A 463 18.07 31.53 -5.43
CA ALA A 463 19.21 31.87 -4.58
C ALA A 463 20.46 31.04 -4.93
N MET A 464 20.28 29.76 -5.28
CA MET A 464 21.37 28.86 -5.62
C MET A 464 22.07 29.17 -6.95
N GLU A 465 21.54 30.06 -7.79
CA GLU A 465 22.23 30.54 -9.01
C GLU A 465 23.53 31.30 -8.68
N ASN A 466 23.55 31.96 -7.52
CA ASN A 466 24.63 32.84 -7.07
C ASN A 466 25.38 32.32 -5.84
N MET A 467 24.92 31.23 -5.23
CA MET A 467 25.56 30.62 -4.07
C MET A 467 26.48 29.44 -4.44
N THR A 468 27.32 29.05 -3.49
CA THR A 468 28.16 27.86 -3.62
C THR A 468 27.90 26.90 -2.47
N ILE A 469 27.97 25.59 -2.75
CA ILE A 469 27.94 24.55 -1.72
C ILE A 469 29.36 24.10 -1.51
N LYS A 470 29.89 24.32 -0.30
CA LYS A 470 31.28 24.01 0.05
C LYS A 470 32.30 24.65 -0.93
N GLY A 471 32.07 25.92 -1.28
CA GLY A 471 32.91 26.66 -2.23
C GLY A 471 32.81 26.19 -3.69
N LYS A 472 31.86 25.30 -4.03
CA LYS A 472 31.66 24.79 -5.40
C LYS A 472 30.35 25.31 -5.97
N LYS A 473 30.40 25.90 -7.16
CA LYS A 473 29.20 26.24 -7.93
C LYS A 473 28.60 24.96 -8.52
N LEU A 474 27.38 24.63 -8.11
CA LEU A 474 26.64 23.48 -8.61
C LEU A 474 25.51 23.97 -9.50
N LYS A 475 25.21 23.24 -10.58
CA LYS A 475 23.98 23.46 -11.33
C LYS A 475 22.84 22.90 -10.49
N VAL A 476 21.85 23.73 -10.20
CA VAL A 476 20.60 23.34 -9.55
C VAL A 476 19.49 23.32 -10.60
N SER A 477 18.62 22.33 -10.52
CA SER A 477 17.41 22.27 -11.34
C SER A 477 16.30 21.58 -10.56
N LYS A 478 15.06 21.78 -10.96
CA LYS A 478 13.98 20.90 -10.51
C LYS A 478 14.30 19.47 -10.98
N ALA A 479 14.19 18.49 -10.10
CA ALA A 479 14.34 17.10 -10.49
C ALA A 479 13.12 16.71 -11.33
N HIS A 480 13.34 16.25 -12.56
CA HIS A 480 12.30 15.60 -13.35
C HIS A 480 12.12 14.17 -12.82
N LYS A 481 10.86 13.74 -12.73
CA LYS A 481 10.46 12.45 -12.15
C LYS A 481 11.12 11.28 -12.87
#